data_AF-A0A2V5MM18-F1
#
_entry.id   AF-A0A2V5MM18-F1
#
_cell.length_a   1.000
_cell.length_b   1.000
_cell.length_c   1.000
_cell.angle_alpha   90.00
_cell.angle_beta   90.00
_cell.angle_gamma   90.00
#
_symmetry.space_group_name_H-M   'P 1'
#
loop_
_entity.id
_entity.type
_entity.pdbx_description
1 polymer ?
#
loop_
_entity_poly.entity_id
_entity_poly.type
_entity_poly.pdbx_seq_one_letter_code
_entity_poly.pdbx_strand_id
1 'polypeptide(L)'
;MKTIKKDELFRSLSDFLNTKGVQLKDGVYAQRINRACGLLTDAINGAQKTAKHARVKVNKKLDQFRQTIHKATAPKSAFASPAPDTIVAGRTRKKTVRPKPKSSAPSRKSSRRV
;
A
#
# COMPACT_ATOMS: atom_id res chain seq x y z
N MET A 1 9.64 -8.86 -5.95
CA MET A 1 11.12 -8.86 -5.94
C MET A 1 11.62 -9.51 -4.67
N LYS A 2 12.45 -10.54 -4.83
CA LYS A 2 13.09 -11.31 -3.77
C LYS A 2 14.30 -10.55 -3.25
N THR A 3 14.48 -10.51 -1.93
CA THR A 3 15.67 -9.95 -1.28
C THR A 3 16.85 -10.90 -1.47
N ILE A 4 18.00 -10.33 -1.83
CA ILE A 4 19.26 -11.07 -2.01
C ILE A 4 19.89 -11.30 -0.63
N LYS A 5 20.37 -12.51 -0.35
CA LYS A 5 21.10 -12.79 0.90
C LYS A 5 22.56 -12.33 0.78
N LYS A 6 23.16 -11.88 1.89
CA LYS A 6 24.52 -11.30 1.90
C LYS A 6 25.58 -12.22 1.31
N ASP A 7 25.50 -13.51 1.60
CA ASP A 7 26.49 -14.49 1.14
C ASP A 7 26.18 -15.06 -0.25
N GLU A 8 24.99 -14.80 -0.79
CA GLU A 8 24.54 -15.34 -2.07
C GLU A 8 25.35 -14.75 -3.22
N LEU A 9 25.57 -13.44 -3.20
CA LEU A 9 26.38 -12.75 -4.22
C LEU A 9 27.83 -13.20 -4.20
N PHE A 10 28.42 -13.36 -3.02
CA PHE A 10 29.80 -13.84 -2.88
C PHE A 10 29.94 -15.29 -3.38
N ARG A 11 28.97 -16.16 -3.05
CA ARG A 11 28.96 -17.55 -3.48
C ARG A 11 28.79 -17.68 -5.00
N SER A 12 27.81 -16.98 -5.58
CA SER A 12 27.62 -16.96 -7.03
C SER A 12 28.83 -16.41 -7.78
N LEU A 13 29.49 -15.39 -7.23
CA LEU A 13 30.72 -14.84 -7.79
C LEU A 13 31.90 -15.83 -7.68
N SER A 14 32.02 -16.52 -6.55
CA SER A 14 33.05 -17.55 -6.35
C SER A 14 32.85 -18.73 -7.30
N ASP A 15 31.61 -19.21 -7.44
CA ASP A 15 31.26 -20.28 -8.37
C ASP A 15 31.55 -19.87 -9.82
N PHE A 16 31.19 -18.64 -10.21
CA PHE A 16 31.51 -18.11 -11.53
C PHE A 16 33.03 -18.05 -11.77
N LEU A 17 33.80 -17.55 -10.83
CA LEU A 17 35.25 -17.47 -10.96
C LEU A 17 35.89 -18.86 -11.04
N ASN A 18 35.38 -19.82 -10.28
CA ASN A 18 35.81 -21.21 -10.36
C ASN A 18 35.60 -21.79 -11.77
N THR A 19 34.47 -21.50 -12.43
CA THR A 19 34.25 -21.94 -13.83
C THR A 19 35.23 -21.30 -14.82
N LYS A 20 35.86 -20.18 -14.46
CA LYS A 20 36.88 -19.50 -15.25
C LYS A 20 38.31 -19.92 -14.87
N GLY A 21 38.46 -20.90 -13.98
CA GLY A 21 39.76 -21.36 -13.51
C GLY A 21 40.40 -20.44 -12.45
N VAL A 22 39.66 -19.47 -11.90
CA VAL A 22 40.14 -18.57 -10.86
C VAL A 22 39.53 -18.98 -9.52
N GLN A 23 40.36 -19.51 -8.62
CA GLN A 23 39.92 -19.83 -7.26
C GLN A 23 40.16 -18.65 -6.32
N LEU A 24 39.09 -18.22 -5.66
CA LEU A 24 39.15 -17.38 -4.47
C LEU A 24 39.58 -18.23 -3.28
N LYS A 25 40.89 -18.28 -3.03
CA LYS A 25 41.42 -18.89 -1.80
C LYS A 25 41.14 -18.00 -0.60
N ASP A 26 40.92 -18.64 0.55
CA ASP A 26 40.75 -17.94 1.81
C ASP A 26 41.97 -17.07 2.11
N GLY A 27 41.72 -15.78 2.31
CA GLY A 27 42.76 -14.77 2.49
C GLY A 27 42.20 -13.36 2.50
N VAL A 28 43.08 -12.37 2.70
CA VAL A 28 42.70 -10.96 2.82
C VAL A 28 41.92 -10.47 1.58
N TYR A 29 42.28 -10.96 0.39
CA TYR A 29 41.61 -10.61 -0.86
C TYR A 29 40.17 -11.15 -0.93
N ALA A 30 39.97 -12.44 -0.60
CA ALA A 30 38.63 -13.04 -0.55
C ALA A 30 37.73 -12.37 0.49
N GLN A 31 38.29 -12.01 1.66
CA GLN A 31 37.56 -11.27 2.69
C GLN A 31 37.13 -9.87 2.21
N ARG A 32 38.00 -9.15 1.49
CA ARG A 32 37.64 -7.84 0.90
C ARG A 32 36.53 -7.97 -0.14
N ILE A 33 36.59 -8.98 -1.00
CA ILE A 33 35.54 -9.25 -1.99
C ILE A 33 34.22 -9.62 -1.31
N ASN A 34 34.25 -10.47 -0.28
CA ASN A 34 33.04 -10.81 0.49
C ASN A 34 32.40 -9.55 1.11
N ARG A 35 33.20 -8.67 1.73
CA ARG A 35 32.71 -7.38 2.25
C ARG A 35 32.10 -6.50 1.15
N ALA A 36 32.74 -6.42 -0.02
CA ALA A 36 32.22 -5.66 -1.15
C ALA A 36 30.88 -6.24 -1.66
N CYS A 37 30.78 -7.57 -1.78
CA CYS A 37 29.53 -8.26 -2.12
C CYS A 37 28.43 -8.00 -1.09
N GLY A 38 28.77 -7.95 0.20
CA GLY A 38 27.85 -7.60 1.27
C GLY A 38 27.29 -6.17 1.13
N LEU A 39 28.16 -5.18 0.89
CA LEU A 39 27.75 -3.80 0.66
C LEU A 39 26.87 -3.66 -0.59
N LEU A 40 27.24 -4.34 -1.67
CA LEU A 40 26.46 -4.34 -2.90
C LEU A 40 25.08 -4.97 -2.69
N THR A 41 25.00 -6.05 -1.91
CA THR A 41 23.73 -6.71 -1.55
C THR A 41 22.81 -5.75 -0.81
N ASP A 42 23.35 -5.01 0.17
CA ASP A 42 22.57 -4.03 0.94
C ASP A 42 22.09 -2.87 0.06
N ALA A 43 22.93 -2.39 -0.86
CA ALA A 43 22.55 -1.36 -1.83
C ALA A 43 21.44 -1.83 -2.79
N ILE A 44 21.55 -3.04 -3.35
CA ILE A 44 20.54 -3.59 -4.25
C ILE A 44 19.21 -3.81 -3.50
N ASN A 45 19.26 -4.38 -2.30
CA ASN A 45 18.07 -4.58 -1.48
C ASN A 45 17.43 -3.24 -1.09
N GLY A 46 18.23 -2.22 -0.79
CA GLY A 46 17.78 -0.85 -0.58
C GLY A 46 17.06 -0.27 -1.81
N ALA A 47 17.69 -0.35 -2.98
CA ALA A 47 17.13 0.11 -4.25
C ALA A 47 15.83 -0.63 -4.62
N GLN A 48 15.74 -1.93 -4.36
CA GLN A 48 14.51 -2.69 -4.58
C GLN A 48 13.37 -2.21 -3.66
N LYS A 49 13.66 -1.87 -2.40
CA LYS A 49 12.68 -1.31 -1.47
C LYS A 49 12.20 0.06 -1.96
N THR A 50 13.12 0.95 -2.34
CA THR A 50 12.75 2.30 -2.83
C THR A 50 11.93 2.21 -4.12
N ALA A 51 12.30 1.33 -5.05
CA ALA A 51 11.54 1.09 -6.27
C ALA A 51 10.12 0.56 -5.99
N LYS A 52 9.95 -0.36 -5.03
CA LYS A 52 8.62 -0.83 -4.59
C LYS A 52 7.78 0.33 -4.03
N HIS A 53 8.36 1.14 -3.14
CA HIS A 53 7.65 2.28 -2.57
C HIS A 53 7.28 3.33 -3.63
N ALA A 54 8.16 3.59 -4.58
CA ALA A 54 7.89 4.49 -5.70
C ALA A 54 6.71 3.98 -6.55
N ARG A 55 6.72 2.69 -6.93
CA ARG A 55 5.62 2.06 -7.68
C ARG A 55 4.27 2.19 -6.97
N VAL A 56 4.23 1.94 -5.66
CA VAL A 56 2.99 2.07 -4.87
C VAL A 56 2.47 3.52 -4.88
N LYS A 57 3.36 4.51 -4.71
CA LYS A 57 2.98 5.92 -4.75
C LYS A 57 2.46 6.34 -6.13
N VAL A 58 3.13 5.91 -7.20
CA VAL A 58 2.72 6.19 -8.57
C VAL A 58 1.35 5.54 -8.86
N ASN A 59 1.16 4.28 -8.49
CA ASN A 59 -0.14 3.60 -8.66
C ASN A 59 -1.25 4.31 -7.89
N LYS A 60 -1.01 4.71 -6.63
CA LYS A 60 -1.98 5.48 -5.85
C LYS A 60 -2.36 6.79 -6.52
N LYS A 61 -1.40 7.50 -7.12
CA LYS A 61 -1.66 8.75 -7.86
C LYS A 61 -2.44 8.49 -9.15
N LEU A 62 -2.14 7.40 -9.86
CA LEU A 62 -2.92 6.98 -11.01
C LEU A 62 -4.35 6.58 -10.64
N ASP A 63 -4.54 5.88 -9.52
CA ASP A 63 -5.88 5.49 -9.07
C ASP A 63 -6.71 6.71 -8.65
N GLN A 64 -6.08 7.69 -7.99
CA GLN A 64 -6.72 8.99 -7.71
C GLN A 64 -7.13 9.69 -9.01
N PHE A 65 -6.24 9.70 -10.01
CA PHE A 65 -6.53 10.28 -11.31
C PHE A 65 -7.68 9.55 -12.03
N ARG A 66 -7.68 8.22 -12.01
CA ARG A 66 -8.77 7.39 -12.54
C ARG A 66 -10.09 7.67 -11.82
N GLN A 67 -10.07 7.83 -10.50
CA GLN A 67 -11.26 8.22 -9.73
C GLN A 67 -11.75 9.62 -10.09
N THR A 68 -10.85 10.57 -10.34
CA THR A 68 -11.26 11.90 -10.82
C THR A 68 -11.88 11.84 -12.20
N ILE A 69 -11.35 11.01 -13.11
CA ILE A 69 -11.98 10.76 -14.42
C ILE A 69 -13.34 10.10 -14.20
N HIS A 70 -13.44 9.03 -13.41
CA HIS A 70 -14.75 8.44 -13.10
C HIS A 70 -15.73 9.45 -12.50
N LYS A 71 -15.28 10.36 -11.63
CA LYS A 71 -16.14 11.41 -11.07
C LYS A 71 -16.55 12.46 -12.11
N ALA A 72 -15.65 12.84 -13.01
CA ALA A 72 -15.87 13.87 -14.02
C ALA A 72 -16.58 13.36 -15.28
N THR A 73 -16.42 12.08 -15.58
CA THR A 73 -16.88 11.39 -16.80
C THR A 73 -17.96 10.35 -16.50
N ALA A 74 -18.30 10.11 -15.22
CA ALA A 74 -19.56 9.45 -14.92
C ALA A 74 -20.68 10.28 -15.52
N PRO A 75 -21.61 9.68 -16.29
CA PRO A 75 -22.79 10.38 -16.73
C PRO A 75 -23.43 10.97 -15.48
N LYS A 76 -23.60 12.29 -15.46
CA LYS A 76 -24.43 12.96 -14.47
C LYS A 76 -25.71 12.16 -14.46
N SER A 77 -26.04 11.53 -13.34
CA SER A 77 -27.30 10.83 -13.15
C SER A 77 -28.38 11.81 -13.60
N ALA A 78 -28.85 11.61 -14.83
CA ALA A 78 -30.19 12.02 -15.19
C ALA A 78 -31.05 11.15 -14.27
N PHE A 79 -31.91 11.82 -13.50
CA PHE A 79 -32.82 11.23 -12.53
C PHE A 79 -32.07 10.73 -11.26
N ALA A 80 -32.07 11.41 -10.10
CA ALA A 80 -33.27 11.90 -9.42
C ALA A 80 -34.54 11.23 -9.95
N SER A 81 -34.58 9.89 -9.92
CA SER A 81 -35.86 9.22 -10.02
C SER A 81 -36.57 9.54 -8.71
N PRO A 82 -37.77 10.13 -8.74
CA PRO A 82 -38.60 10.20 -7.55
C PRO A 82 -38.88 8.76 -7.10
N ALA A 83 -39.27 8.65 -5.84
CA ALA A 83 -39.64 7.43 -5.13
C ALA A 83 -40.22 6.30 -6.01
N PRO A 84 -40.01 5.02 -5.65
CA PRO A 84 -40.95 4.00 -6.07
C PRO A 84 -42.25 4.27 -5.30
N ASP A 85 -43.11 5.12 -5.86
CA ASP A 85 -44.52 5.10 -5.51
C ASP A 85 -45.06 3.76 -5.99
N THR A 86 -45.08 2.82 -5.05
CA THR A 86 -45.91 1.64 -5.05
C THR A 86 -47.28 2.00 -5.58
N ILE A 87 -47.62 1.51 -6.77
CA ILE A 87 -49.01 1.51 -7.24
C ILE A 87 -49.80 0.66 -6.24
N VAL A 88 -50.79 1.33 -5.67
CA VAL A 88 -51.65 0.90 -4.57
C VAL A 88 -52.43 -0.37 -4.94
N ALA A 89 -52.29 -1.40 -4.12
CA ALA A 89 -53.37 -2.35 -3.86
C ALA A 89 -53.52 -2.51 -2.34
N GLY A 90 -54.44 -1.73 -1.77
CA GLY A 90 -55.14 -2.13 -0.54
C GLY A 90 -54.62 -1.56 0.78
N ARG A 91 -55.53 -0.79 1.39
CA ARG A 91 -55.80 -0.71 2.85
C ARG A 91 -55.03 0.30 3.72
N THR A 92 -55.80 1.37 4.00
CA THR A 92 -56.11 1.93 5.34
C THR A 92 -55.01 2.66 6.13
N ARG A 93 -55.10 4.00 6.03
CA ARG A 93 -54.85 5.07 7.04
C ARG A 93 -54.70 4.59 8.50
N LYS A 94 -53.65 5.01 9.23
CA LYS A 94 -53.56 6.23 10.09
C LYS A 94 -52.40 6.17 11.12
N LYS A 95 -51.79 7.35 11.35
CA LYS A 95 -51.09 7.87 12.57
C LYS A 95 -49.68 7.34 12.91
N THR A 96 -48.63 8.11 12.62
CA THR A 96 -47.90 9.05 13.54
C THR A 96 -47.35 8.43 14.81
N VAL A 97 -46.00 8.33 14.94
CA VAL A 97 -45.14 9.05 15.91
C VAL A 97 -43.65 8.82 15.54
N ARG A 98 -42.88 9.92 15.38
CA ARG A 98 -41.41 9.94 15.18
C ARG A 98 -40.67 9.54 16.47
N PRO A 99 -39.58 8.75 16.42
CA PRO A 99 -38.59 8.73 17.49
C PRO A 99 -37.63 9.92 17.32
N LYS A 100 -37.53 10.77 18.36
CA LYS A 100 -36.50 11.82 18.47
C LYS A 100 -35.14 11.18 18.82
N PRO A 101 -34.03 11.46 18.13
CA PRO A 101 -32.71 11.26 18.71
C PRO A 101 -32.38 12.41 19.69
N LYS A 102 -32.01 12.03 20.91
CA LYS A 102 -31.68 12.95 22.02
C LYS A 102 -30.43 13.77 21.71
N SER A 103 -30.53 15.02 22.12
CA SER A 103 -29.52 16.08 22.18
C SER A 103 -28.15 15.60 22.67
N SER A 104 -27.13 16.11 21.97
CA SER A 104 -25.74 16.26 22.39
C SER A 104 -25.60 16.86 23.80
N ALA A 105 -24.72 16.27 24.61
CA ALA A 105 -24.12 16.91 25.78
C ALA A 105 -22.59 16.85 25.63
N PRO A 106 -21.86 17.97 25.75
CA PRO A 106 -20.39 17.98 25.64
C PRO A 106 -19.77 17.60 27.00
N SER A 107 -19.11 16.44 27.07
CA SER A 107 -18.23 16.11 28.18
C SER A 107 -16.93 16.92 28.06
N ARG A 108 -16.74 17.86 28.99
CA ARG A 108 -15.54 18.68 29.14
C ARG A 108 -14.34 17.82 29.56
N LYS A 109 -13.24 17.99 28.82
CA LYS A 109 -11.86 17.71 29.27
C LYS A 109 -11.54 18.52 30.54
N SER A 110 -10.94 17.90 31.55
CA SER A 110 -9.62 18.31 32.08
C SER A 110 -9.13 17.39 33.20
N SER A 111 -7.92 16.89 33.00
CA SER A 111 -7.00 16.39 34.02
C SER A 111 -6.67 17.48 35.05
N ARG A 112 -6.54 17.13 36.33
CA ARG A 112 -5.59 17.79 37.24
C ARG A 112 -5.26 16.90 38.46
N ARG A 113 -4.00 16.47 38.52
CA ARG A 113 -3.25 16.10 39.74
C ARG A 113 -3.31 17.24 40.76
N VAL A 114 -3.55 16.93 42.03
CA VAL A 114 -2.73 17.35 43.19
C VAL A 114 -2.79 16.21 44.20
#